data_AF-A0A9N9WL03-F1
#
_entry.id   AF-A0A9N9WL03-F1
#
_cell.length_a   1.000
_cell.length_b   1.000
_cell.length_c   1.000
_cell.angle_alpha   90.00
_cell.angle_beta   90.00
_cell.angle_gamma   90.00
#
_symmetry.space_group_name_H-M   'P 1'
#
loop_
_entity.id
_entity.type
_entity.pdbx_description
1 polymer ?
#
loop_
_entity_poly.entity_id
_entity_poly.type
_entity_poly.pdbx_seq_one_letter_code
_entity_poly.pdbx_strand_id
1 'polypeptide(L)'
;MLSWQTYGPDKHLSDKDLQTAFKSLQNVSHPHIDQILAIHNLETGAYVVRRIHENGSLRDILYGTEYSKNHLSKYGNPKVRKPLTLGQICHYGNQILQALRFLHDKGLAHGHLHPGNVAILNQRVLLLDIENILLGVPCKYRPHLLHLKLATSEAVDMYCFGLTLYEMAFATPLEEPYCDIFSDGISEDLENVLRLCLSRESIRHGGPTLADVMYHPMFTRGIPPSINSFNSTPPRLKLPLNVKHEINTALLAAEARLRNDQKLLRSVKREVRIQEILNSEVELRKQKRRAKKRGSIWKSTSSLAETVHSHSASTTSSPTPPALSADSGTSPAGVSPAAVSPVAISSATISPGDGRSALLNAICSFDKTRLARVNAR
;
A
#
# COMPACT_ATOMS: atom_id res chain seq x y z
N MET A 1 -6.62 26.89 4.90
CA MET A 1 -5.87 26.02 3.98
C MET A 1 -6.64 25.94 2.67
N LEU A 2 -6.00 26.28 1.55
CA LEU A 2 -6.52 26.04 0.20
C LEU A 2 -5.87 24.76 -0.32
N SER A 3 -6.68 23.81 -0.78
CA SER A 3 -6.22 22.61 -1.47
C SER A 3 -6.89 22.51 -2.84
N TRP A 4 -6.22 21.86 -3.78
CA TRP A 4 -6.76 21.52 -5.09
C TRP A 4 -6.69 20.01 -5.27
N GLN A 5 -7.77 19.43 -5.76
CA GLN A 5 -7.86 18.01 -6.09
C GLN A 5 -8.35 17.85 -7.53
N THR A 6 -7.63 17.09 -8.33
CA THR A 6 -8.04 16.71 -9.69
C THR A 6 -9.15 15.67 -9.63
N TYR A 7 -10.03 15.66 -10.64
CA TYR A 7 -11.00 14.58 -10.78
C TYR A 7 -10.29 13.23 -10.92
N GLY A 8 -10.84 12.23 -10.25
CA GLY A 8 -10.39 10.87 -10.43
C GLY A 8 -11.26 10.10 -11.44
N PRO A 9 -10.86 8.86 -11.74
CA PRO A 9 -11.53 8.02 -12.72
C PRO A 9 -12.93 7.55 -12.29
N ASP A 10 -13.36 7.82 -11.06
CA ASP A 10 -14.74 7.54 -10.57
C ASP A 10 -15.64 8.79 -10.61
N LYS A 11 -15.24 9.88 -11.29
CA LYS A 11 -16.07 11.10 -11.40
C LYS A 11 -17.23 10.87 -12.37
N HIS A 12 -18.33 10.31 -11.85
CA HIS A 12 -19.51 9.98 -12.65
C HIS A 12 -20.59 11.07 -12.63
N LEU A 13 -20.56 12.00 -11.66
CA LEU A 13 -21.57 13.06 -11.55
C LEU A 13 -21.42 14.09 -12.66
N SER A 14 -22.57 14.59 -13.15
CA SER A 14 -22.61 15.79 -13.99
C SER A 14 -22.12 17.01 -13.19
N ASP A 15 -21.60 18.04 -13.87
CA ASP A 15 -21.13 19.26 -13.19
C ASP A 15 -22.26 19.97 -12.41
N LYS A 16 -23.51 19.87 -12.90
CA LYS A 16 -24.70 20.40 -12.21
C LYS A 16 -24.97 19.66 -10.90
N ASP A 17 -24.95 18.32 -10.93
CA ASP A 17 -25.21 17.52 -9.74
C ASP A 17 -24.06 17.62 -8.75
N LEU A 18 -22.82 17.65 -9.24
CA LEU A 18 -21.61 17.84 -8.44
C LEU A 18 -21.63 19.19 -7.71
N GLN A 19 -21.96 20.28 -8.41
CA GLN A 19 -22.09 21.60 -7.80
C GLN A 19 -23.20 21.65 -6.73
N THR A 20 -24.28 20.89 -6.92
CA THR A 20 -25.37 20.77 -5.95
C THR A 20 -24.96 19.94 -4.73
N ALA A 21 -24.21 18.85 -4.94
CA ALA A 21 -23.64 18.04 -3.89
C ALA A 21 -22.61 18.83 -3.06
N PHE A 22 -21.75 19.63 -3.68
CA PHE A 22 -20.81 20.52 -3.00
C PHE A 22 -21.49 21.54 -2.10
N LYS A 23 -22.57 22.18 -2.57
CA LYS A 23 -23.38 23.07 -1.72
C LYS A 23 -23.96 22.32 -0.51
N SER A 24 -24.33 21.06 -0.69
CA SER A 24 -24.83 20.22 0.40
C SER A 24 -23.73 19.89 1.41
N LEU A 25 -22.52 19.55 0.95
CA LEU A 25 -21.36 19.28 1.80
C LEU A 25 -20.87 20.52 2.56
N GLN A 26 -20.91 21.71 1.96
CA GLN A 26 -20.61 22.97 2.67
C GLN A 26 -21.53 23.21 3.87
N ASN A 27 -22.78 22.74 3.77
CA ASN A 27 -23.79 22.88 4.81
C ASN A 27 -23.88 21.66 5.73
N VAL A 28 -22.93 20.73 5.66
CA VAL A 28 -22.87 19.60 6.58
C VAL A 28 -22.64 20.10 8.01
N SER A 29 -23.36 19.52 8.96
CA SER A 29 -23.17 19.77 10.38
C SER A 29 -23.07 18.43 11.08
N HIS A 30 -21.89 18.12 11.61
CA HIS A 30 -21.64 16.92 12.40
C HIS A 30 -20.46 17.20 13.34
N PRO A 31 -20.49 16.75 14.61
CA PRO A 31 -19.41 17.06 15.57
C PRO A 31 -18.03 16.55 15.13
N HIS A 32 -18.00 15.47 14.34
CA HIS A 32 -16.78 14.78 13.91
C HIS A 32 -16.45 14.89 12.41
N ILE A 33 -17.03 15.86 11.71
CA ILE A 33 -16.69 16.16 10.30
C ILE A 33 -16.27 17.62 10.22
N ASP A 34 -15.13 17.89 9.58
CA ASP A 34 -14.61 19.25 9.45
C ASP A 34 -15.46 20.09 8.50
N GLN A 35 -15.55 21.39 8.79
CA GLN A 35 -16.34 22.31 7.99
C GLN A 35 -15.59 22.68 6.70
N ILE A 36 -16.27 22.52 5.56
CA ILE A 36 -15.82 23.08 4.29
C ILE A 36 -16.26 24.54 4.21
N LEU A 37 -15.31 25.49 4.21
CA LEU A 37 -15.61 26.92 4.14
C LEU A 37 -15.99 27.35 2.72
N ALA A 38 -15.30 26.78 1.73
CA ALA A 38 -15.63 26.94 0.32
C ALA A 38 -15.19 25.70 -0.46
N ILE A 39 -15.91 25.38 -1.52
CA ILE A 39 -15.56 24.37 -2.51
C ILE A 39 -16.16 24.80 -3.84
N HIS A 40 -15.38 24.68 -4.90
CA HIS A 40 -15.80 25.13 -6.22
C HIS A 40 -15.37 24.16 -7.30
N ASN A 41 -16.29 23.90 -8.23
CA ASN A 41 -16.06 23.05 -9.38
C ASN A 41 -15.23 23.79 -10.43
N LEU A 42 -14.20 23.15 -10.97
CA LEU A 42 -13.39 23.64 -12.07
C LEU A 42 -13.46 22.66 -13.24
N GLU A 43 -12.84 23.02 -14.36
CA GLU A 43 -12.80 22.15 -15.56
C GLU A 43 -12.06 20.82 -15.30
N THR A 44 -10.99 20.85 -14.50
CA THR A 44 -10.10 19.68 -14.29
C THR A 44 -10.11 19.13 -12.86
N GLY A 45 -10.89 19.72 -11.96
CA GLY A 45 -10.97 19.30 -10.57
C GLY A 45 -11.78 20.27 -9.72
N ALA A 46 -11.50 20.33 -8.42
CA ALA A 46 -12.10 21.31 -7.51
C ALA A 46 -11.07 21.84 -6.52
N TYR A 47 -11.20 23.12 -6.15
CA TYR A 47 -10.49 23.64 -4.99
C TYR A 47 -11.38 23.60 -3.75
N VAL A 48 -10.77 23.43 -2.60
CA VAL A 48 -11.44 23.37 -1.30
C VAL A 48 -10.71 24.28 -0.31
N VAL A 49 -11.48 25.03 0.46
CA VAL A 49 -10.98 25.93 1.51
C VAL A 49 -11.47 25.44 2.86
N ARG A 50 -10.53 25.23 3.77
CA ARG A 50 -10.76 24.83 5.17
C ARG A 50 -10.06 25.75 6.14
N ARG A 51 -10.38 25.66 7.43
CA ARG A 51 -9.52 26.23 8.49
C ARG A 51 -8.17 25.51 8.50
N ILE A 52 -7.14 26.19 8.98
CA ILE A 52 -5.86 25.54 9.24
C ILE A 52 -5.97 24.87 10.61
N HIS A 53 -5.63 23.58 10.66
CA HIS A 53 -5.47 22.86 11.92
C HIS A 53 -3.98 22.96 12.31
N GLU A 54 -3.66 23.80 13.29
CA GLU A 54 -2.27 24.12 13.67
C GLU A 54 -1.49 22.90 14.21
N ASN A 55 -2.20 21.93 14.79
CA ASN A 55 -1.62 20.65 15.22
C ASN A 55 -1.40 19.68 14.05
N GLY A 56 -1.78 20.06 12.83
CA GLY A 56 -1.79 19.19 11.67
C GLY A 56 -2.83 18.08 11.75
N SER A 57 -2.61 17.07 10.94
CA SER A 57 -3.41 15.83 10.92
C SER A 57 -3.01 14.90 12.08
N LEU A 58 -3.83 13.90 12.36
CA LEU A 58 -3.49 12.79 13.25
C LEU A 58 -2.18 12.13 12.79
N ARG A 59 -1.93 12.05 11.48
CA ARG A 59 -0.63 11.57 10.98
C ARG A 59 0.51 12.47 11.44
N ASP A 60 0.36 13.79 11.37
CA ASP A 60 1.39 14.72 11.83
C ASP A 60 1.69 14.55 13.33
N ILE A 61 0.65 14.31 14.14
CA ILE A 61 0.77 14.01 15.58
C ILE A 61 1.56 12.72 15.81
N LEU A 62 1.24 11.64 15.10
CA LEU A 62 1.92 10.34 15.21
C LEU A 62 3.40 10.43 14.87
N TYR A 63 3.79 11.26 13.89
CA TYR A 63 5.19 11.45 13.49
C TYR A 63 5.88 12.66 14.13
N GLY A 64 5.21 13.35 15.05
CA GLY A 64 5.75 14.52 15.75
C GLY A 64 6.22 15.63 14.81
N THR A 65 5.46 15.91 13.75
CA THR A 65 5.80 16.92 12.73
C THR A 65 4.76 18.04 12.69
N GLU A 66 5.11 19.14 12.02
CA GLU A 66 4.28 20.34 11.92
C GLU A 66 3.53 20.38 10.59
N TYR A 67 2.30 20.91 10.60
CA TYR A 67 1.46 20.97 9.41
C TYR A 67 2.12 21.68 8.22
N SER A 68 2.97 22.68 8.47
CA SER A 68 3.61 23.56 7.48
C SER A 68 4.71 22.88 6.64
N LYS A 69 5.25 21.75 7.12
CA LYS A 69 6.34 21.04 6.45
C LYS A 69 5.84 20.29 5.20
N ASN A 70 6.69 20.14 4.20
CA ASN A 70 6.32 19.38 2.99
C ASN A 70 6.26 17.86 3.28
N HIS A 71 5.50 17.11 2.48
CA HIS A 71 5.24 15.69 2.71
C HIS A 71 6.51 14.83 2.85
N LEU A 72 7.53 15.05 2.00
CA LEU A 72 8.76 14.24 2.05
C LEU A 72 9.54 14.48 3.35
N SER A 73 9.61 15.73 3.80
CA SER A 73 10.24 16.08 5.08
C SER A 73 9.48 15.53 6.30
N LYS A 74 8.15 15.39 6.19
CA LYS A 74 7.28 14.85 7.24
C LYS A 74 7.42 13.34 7.39
N TYR A 75 7.36 12.60 6.29
CA TYR A 75 7.14 11.15 6.34
C TYR A 75 8.17 10.31 5.57
N GLY A 76 9.11 10.94 4.86
CA GLY A 76 10.15 10.20 4.12
C GLY A 76 11.09 9.41 5.03
N ASN A 77 11.42 9.96 6.19
CA ASN A 77 12.14 9.26 7.27
C ASN A 77 11.82 9.92 8.63
N PRO A 78 10.66 9.60 9.23
CA PRO A 78 10.22 10.27 10.45
C PRO A 78 11.14 9.90 11.62
N LYS A 79 11.77 10.90 12.22
CA LYS A 79 12.66 10.75 13.39
C LYS A 79 11.92 10.45 14.68
N VAL A 80 10.65 10.83 14.75
CA VAL A 80 9.79 10.70 15.91
C VAL A 80 8.61 9.83 15.53
N ARG A 81 8.26 8.89 16.41
CA ARG A 81 7.08 8.03 16.30
C ARG A 81 6.42 7.98 17.67
N LYS A 82 5.16 8.39 17.73
CA LYS A 82 4.37 8.56 18.95
C LYS A 82 3.09 7.75 18.82
N PRO A 83 3.13 6.42 19.08
CA PRO A 83 1.91 5.63 19.13
C PRO A 83 0.96 6.18 20.19
N LEU A 84 -0.33 6.06 19.95
CA LEU A 84 -1.36 6.51 20.89
C LEU A 84 -1.60 5.46 21.97
N THR A 85 -2.04 5.92 23.13
CA THR A 85 -2.50 5.02 24.20
C THR A 85 -3.80 4.32 23.79
N LEU A 86 -4.07 3.13 24.35
CA LEU A 86 -5.32 2.41 24.07
C LEU A 86 -6.57 3.29 24.30
N GLY A 87 -6.61 4.07 25.37
CA GLY A 87 -7.73 4.98 25.65
C GLY A 87 -7.94 6.03 24.56
N GLN A 88 -6.86 6.60 24.02
CA GLN A 88 -6.93 7.52 22.88
C GLN A 88 -7.39 6.80 21.60
N ILE A 89 -6.93 5.57 21.36
CA ILE A 89 -7.34 4.77 20.20
C ILE A 89 -8.83 4.46 20.27
N CYS A 90 -9.35 4.00 21.42
CA CYS A 90 -10.77 3.76 21.61
C CYS A 90 -11.59 5.05 21.42
N HIS A 91 -11.16 6.14 22.05
CA HIS A 91 -11.87 7.43 22.01
C HIS A 91 -11.95 8.01 20.59
N TYR A 92 -10.83 8.10 19.88
CA TYR A 92 -10.82 8.63 18.52
C TYR A 92 -11.43 7.65 17.52
N GLY A 93 -11.18 6.35 17.67
CA GLY A 93 -11.78 5.31 16.83
C GLY A 93 -13.31 5.36 16.90
N ASN A 94 -13.88 5.51 18.10
CA ASN A 94 -15.33 5.64 18.28
C ASN A 94 -15.89 6.89 17.55
N GLN A 95 -15.23 8.04 17.67
CA GLN A 95 -15.67 9.27 16.98
C GLN A 95 -15.57 9.16 15.45
N ILE A 96 -14.55 8.47 14.93
CA ILE A 96 -14.44 8.15 13.50
C ILE A 96 -15.61 7.27 13.07
N LEU A 97 -15.92 6.20 13.82
CA LEU A 97 -17.04 5.31 13.51
C LEU A 97 -18.39 6.05 13.49
N GLN A 98 -18.63 6.98 14.42
CA GLN A 98 -19.83 7.82 14.43
C GLN A 98 -19.93 8.68 13.15
N ALA A 99 -18.82 9.29 12.70
CA ALA A 99 -18.80 10.06 11.48
C ALA A 99 -19.03 9.20 10.23
N LEU A 100 -18.40 8.03 10.14
CA LEU A 100 -18.61 7.07 9.06
C LEU A 100 -20.08 6.62 9.03
N ARG A 101 -20.67 6.30 10.18
CA ARG A 101 -22.08 5.92 10.29
C ARG A 101 -22.99 7.00 9.74
N PHE A 102 -22.76 8.24 10.13
CA PHE A 102 -23.50 9.37 9.60
C PHE A 102 -23.38 9.51 8.07
N LEU A 103 -22.19 9.33 7.50
CA LEU A 103 -22.01 9.38 6.04
C LEU A 103 -22.79 8.27 5.34
N HIS A 104 -22.65 7.02 5.79
CA HIS A 104 -23.36 5.86 5.23
C HIS A 104 -24.89 5.99 5.34
N ASP A 105 -25.42 6.46 6.48
CA ASP A 105 -26.86 6.73 6.65
C ASP A 105 -27.38 7.81 5.68
N LYS A 106 -26.49 8.70 5.18
CA LYS A 106 -26.81 9.71 4.16
C LYS A 106 -26.60 9.23 2.73
N GLY A 107 -26.14 8.00 2.52
CA GLY A 107 -25.83 7.45 1.20
C GLY A 107 -24.49 7.93 0.64
N LEU A 108 -23.55 8.27 1.53
CA LEU A 108 -22.18 8.61 1.19
C LEU A 108 -21.23 7.60 1.84
N ALA A 109 -20.01 7.54 1.33
CA ALA A 109 -18.88 6.89 1.98
C ALA A 109 -17.75 7.91 2.12
N HIS A 110 -16.81 7.67 3.03
CA HIS A 110 -15.62 8.50 3.11
C HIS A 110 -14.66 8.16 1.95
N GLY A 111 -14.41 6.87 1.70
CA GLY A 111 -13.57 6.32 0.62
C GLY A 111 -12.06 6.59 0.74
N HIS A 112 -11.67 7.56 1.57
CA HIS A 112 -10.29 8.06 1.71
C HIS A 112 -9.81 8.13 3.16
N LEU A 113 -10.34 7.29 4.05
CA LEU A 113 -10.00 7.39 5.45
C LEU A 113 -8.53 6.98 5.66
N HIS A 114 -7.77 7.85 6.33
CA HIS A 114 -6.43 7.56 6.83
C HIS A 114 -6.02 8.65 7.83
N PRO A 115 -4.98 8.44 8.66
CA PRO A 115 -4.54 9.45 9.65
C PRO A 115 -4.27 10.85 9.10
N GLY A 116 -3.88 10.99 7.83
CA GLY A 116 -3.72 12.31 7.18
C GLY A 116 -5.03 13.08 6.92
N ASN A 117 -6.18 12.40 6.91
CA ASN A 117 -7.51 12.97 6.66
C ASN A 117 -8.32 13.03 7.96
N VAL A 118 -7.63 13.04 9.10
CA VAL A 118 -8.21 13.17 10.42
C VAL A 118 -7.48 14.31 11.11
N ALA A 119 -8.19 15.31 11.61
CA ALA A 119 -7.63 16.31 12.51
C ALA A 119 -8.09 16.02 13.96
N ILE A 120 -7.28 16.42 14.94
CA ILE A 120 -7.65 16.37 16.35
C ILE A 120 -7.64 17.79 16.91
N LEU A 121 -8.81 18.26 17.34
CA LEU A 121 -8.99 19.56 17.97
C LEU A 121 -9.68 19.38 19.31
N ASN A 122 -9.01 19.75 20.42
CA ASN A 122 -9.57 19.64 21.77
C ASN A 122 -10.12 18.22 22.09
N GLN A 123 -9.30 17.19 21.82
CA GLN A 123 -9.68 15.77 21.96
C GLN A 123 -10.87 15.33 21.10
N ARG A 124 -11.17 16.07 20.02
CA ARG A 124 -12.23 15.74 19.06
C ARG A 124 -11.64 15.44 17.69
N VAL A 125 -12.03 14.31 17.12
CA VAL A 125 -11.82 13.95 15.72
C VAL A 125 -12.64 14.86 14.83
N LEU A 126 -12.03 15.31 13.74
CA LEU A 126 -12.68 15.92 12.60
C LEU A 126 -12.22 15.20 11.33
N LEU A 127 -13.14 14.51 10.64
CA LEU A 127 -12.86 13.92 9.33
C LEU A 127 -12.72 15.01 8.27
N LEU A 128 -11.64 14.93 7.51
CA LEU A 128 -11.31 15.84 6.41
C LEU A 128 -11.63 15.17 5.06
N ASP A 129 -11.71 15.98 4.01
CA ASP A 129 -11.71 15.54 2.62
C ASP A 129 -12.84 14.56 2.23
N ILE A 130 -14.01 14.68 2.86
CA ILE A 130 -15.21 13.88 2.56
C ILE A 130 -15.75 14.10 1.13
N GLU A 131 -15.34 15.18 0.46
CA GLU A 131 -15.67 15.50 -0.93
C GLU A 131 -14.92 14.64 -1.95
N ASN A 132 -13.83 13.96 -1.55
CA ASN A 132 -13.03 13.17 -2.48
C ASN A 132 -13.85 12.05 -3.14
N ILE A 133 -14.85 11.53 -2.44
CA ILE A 133 -15.78 10.54 -2.99
C ILE A 133 -16.59 11.09 -4.17
N LEU A 134 -16.98 12.38 -4.13
CA LEU A 134 -17.72 13.05 -5.20
C LEU A 134 -16.82 13.43 -6.37
N LEU A 135 -15.55 13.72 -6.07
CA LEU A 135 -14.51 13.98 -7.06
C LEU A 135 -14.02 12.71 -7.76
N GLY A 136 -14.49 11.54 -7.32
CA GLY A 136 -14.15 10.25 -7.91
C GLY A 136 -12.68 9.87 -7.73
N VAL A 137 -12.03 10.42 -6.71
CA VAL A 137 -10.62 10.15 -6.43
C VAL A 137 -10.52 8.70 -5.95
N PRO A 138 -9.51 7.93 -6.37
CA PRO A 138 -9.34 6.59 -5.84
C PRO A 138 -8.76 6.62 -4.43
N CYS A 139 -9.24 5.72 -3.56
CA CYS A 139 -8.72 5.52 -2.20
C CYS A 139 -7.18 5.47 -2.16
N LYS A 140 -6.55 6.08 -1.15
CA LYS A 140 -5.09 6.02 -0.93
C LYS A 140 -4.57 4.58 -0.94
N TYR A 141 -5.33 3.66 -0.36
CA TYR A 141 -4.97 2.25 -0.24
C TYR A 141 -5.44 1.39 -1.41
N ARG A 142 -5.78 2.00 -2.55
CA ARG A 142 -6.15 1.28 -3.77
C ARG A 142 -5.15 0.19 -4.19
N PRO A 143 -3.82 0.39 -4.10
CA PRO A 143 -2.86 -0.69 -4.36
C PRO A 143 -3.10 -1.93 -3.50
N HIS A 144 -3.46 -1.77 -2.23
CA HIS A 144 -3.84 -2.89 -1.35
C HIS A 144 -5.16 -3.48 -1.81
N LEU A 145 -6.20 -2.65 -1.98
CA LEU A 145 -7.55 -3.09 -2.36
C LEU A 145 -7.59 -3.94 -3.65
N LEU A 146 -6.70 -3.68 -4.62
CA LEU A 146 -6.58 -4.49 -5.84
C LEU A 146 -6.20 -5.96 -5.54
N HIS A 147 -5.51 -6.22 -4.43
CA HIS A 147 -5.11 -7.54 -3.96
C HIS A 147 -6.17 -8.23 -3.10
N LEU A 148 -7.18 -7.49 -2.64
CA LEU A 148 -8.18 -7.95 -1.69
C LEU A 148 -9.50 -8.33 -2.40
N LYS A 149 -10.45 -8.85 -1.63
CA LYS A 149 -11.83 -9.13 -2.07
C LYS A 149 -12.84 -8.14 -1.46
N LEU A 150 -12.39 -6.92 -1.20
CA LEU A 150 -13.21 -5.83 -0.67
C LEU A 150 -13.52 -4.88 -1.82
N ALA A 151 -14.80 -4.60 -2.06
CA ALA A 151 -15.16 -3.69 -3.13
C ALA A 151 -16.39 -2.83 -2.86
N THR A 152 -17.17 -3.11 -1.82
CA THR A 152 -18.22 -2.19 -1.40
C THR A 152 -17.60 -0.97 -0.71
N SER A 153 -18.25 0.17 -0.84
CA SER A 153 -17.83 1.42 -0.22
C SER A 153 -17.69 1.31 1.30
N GLU A 154 -18.63 0.61 1.97
CA GLU A 154 -18.55 0.30 3.41
C GLU A 154 -17.35 -0.59 3.75
N ALA A 155 -17.10 -1.66 2.99
CA ALA A 155 -15.95 -2.53 3.23
C ALA A 155 -14.61 -1.80 3.02
N VAL A 156 -14.54 -0.88 2.06
CA VAL A 156 -13.38 -0.01 1.85
C VAL A 156 -13.16 0.90 3.05
N ASP A 157 -14.21 1.54 3.57
CA ASP A 157 -14.10 2.39 4.76
C ASP A 157 -13.70 1.60 6.01
N MET A 158 -14.20 0.37 6.18
CA MET A 158 -13.81 -0.50 7.29
C MET A 158 -12.38 -1.01 7.21
N TYR A 159 -11.90 -1.32 6.01
CA TYR A 159 -10.49 -1.62 5.80
C TYR A 159 -9.60 -0.41 6.11
N CYS A 160 -9.97 0.77 5.62
CA CYS A 160 -9.26 2.02 5.89
C CYS A 160 -9.28 2.40 7.38
N PHE A 161 -10.38 2.12 8.07
CA PHE A 161 -10.51 2.29 9.52
C PHE A 161 -9.53 1.37 10.26
N GLY A 162 -9.47 0.09 9.90
CA GLY A 162 -8.48 -0.84 10.46
C GLY A 162 -7.04 -0.35 10.26
N LEU A 163 -6.69 0.12 9.06
CA LEU A 163 -5.37 0.69 8.78
C LEU A 163 -5.10 1.97 9.58
N THR A 164 -6.14 2.77 9.84
CA THR A 164 -6.04 3.97 10.67
C THR A 164 -5.75 3.60 12.13
N LEU A 165 -6.47 2.63 12.69
CA LEU A 165 -6.20 2.12 14.04
C LEU A 165 -4.81 1.50 14.16
N TYR A 166 -4.37 0.76 13.13
CA TYR A 166 -3.03 0.20 13.07
C TYR A 166 -1.97 1.31 13.15
N GLU A 167 -2.08 2.34 12.30
CA GLU A 167 -1.13 3.44 12.29
C GLU A 167 -1.19 4.24 13.61
N MET A 168 -2.34 4.34 14.26
CA MET A 168 -2.46 4.91 15.61
C MET A 168 -1.75 4.08 16.69
N ALA A 169 -1.83 2.75 16.62
CA ALA A 169 -1.26 1.83 17.59
C ALA A 169 0.27 1.69 17.45
N PHE A 170 0.77 1.73 16.22
CA PHE A 170 2.17 1.44 15.92
C PHE A 170 2.98 2.65 15.42
N ALA A 171 2.33 3.80 15.18
CA ALA A 171 2.93 4.99 14.58
C ALA A 171 3.75 4.66 13.32
N THR A 172 3.20 3.77 12.49
CA THR A 172 3.75 3.33 11.20
C THR A 172 2.62 2.85 10.29
N PRO A 173 2.67 3.10 8.98
CA PRO A 173 1.72 2.47 8.07
C PRO A 173 1.94 0.95 8.07
N LEU A 174 0.86 0.19 7.83
CA LEU A 174 0.97 -1.20 7.45
C LEU A 174 1.33 -1.24 5.95
N GLU A 175 2.49 -1.82 5.62
CA GLU A 175 2.96 -1.95 4.23
C GLU A 175 2.25 -3.09 3.48
N GLU A 176 1.87 -4.14 4.21
CA GLU A 176 1.20 -5.30 3.63
C GLU A 176 -0.31 -5.07 3.49
N PRO A 177 -0.99 -5.73 2.52
CA PRO A 177 -2.43 -5.59 2.35
C PRO A 177 -3.27 -6.17 3.52
N TYR A 178 -2.68 -7.00 4.38
CA TYR A 178 -3.33 -7.63 5.52
C TYR A 178 -2.31 -7.85 6.64
N CYS A 179 -2.79 -8.11 7.86
CA CYS A 179 -1.95 -8.41 9.02
C CYS A 179 -2.64 -9.48 9.87
N ASP A 180 -1.99 -10.65 10.00
CA ASP A 180 -2.49 -11.76 10.81
C ASP A 180 -1.77 -11.88 12.18
N ILE A 181 -0.53 -11.37 12.23
CA ILE A 181 0.38 -11.45 13.39
C ILE A 181 0.71 -10.04 13.83
N PHE A 182 0.40 -9.72 15.08
CA PHE A 182 0.69 -8.44 15.72
C PHE A 182 1.83 -8.60 16.72
N SER A 183 2.51 -7.51 17.04
CA SER A 183 3.57 -7.52 18.06
C SER A 183 3.02 -7.81 19.45
N ASP A 184 3.82 -8.48 20.28
CA ASP A 184 3.47 -8.76 21.67
C ASP A 184 3.19 -7.46 22.46
N GLY A 185 2.27 -7.53 23.41
CA GLY A 185 1.93 -6.41 24.31
C GLY A 185 0.83 -5.47 23.81
N ILE A 186 0.23 -5.73 22.64
CA ILE A 186 -1.01 -5.09 22.23
C ILE A 186 -2.18 -5.58 23.10
N SER A 187 -3.15 -4.70 23.37
CA SER A 187 -4.39 -5.07 24.04
C SER A 187 -5.19 -6.08 23.21
N GLU A 188 -5.72 -7.12 23.85
CA GLU A 188 -6.56 -8.14 23.20
C GLU A 188 -7.76 -7.51 22.47
N ASP A 189 -8.45 -6.56 23.11
CA ASP A 189 -9.58 -5.85 22.49
C ASP A 189 -9.18 -5.10 21.20
N LEU A 190 -7.99 -4.51 21.15
CA LEU A 190 -7.48 -3.80 19.97
C LEU A 190 -7.03 -4.78 18.88
N GLU A 191 -6.33 -5.85 19.27
CA GLU A 191 -5.90 -6.91 18.36
C GLU A 191 -7.11 -7.58 17.68
N ASN A 192 -8.18 -7.83 18.43
CA ASN A 192 -9.42 -8.39 17.90
C ASN A 192 -10.06 -7.49 16.83
N VAL A 193 -10.15 -6.17 17.07
CA VAL A 193 -10.65 -5.22 16.05
C VAL A 193 -9.73 -5.16 14.84
N LEU A 194 -8.41 -5.15 15.04
CA LEU A 194 -7.45 -5.14 13.94
C LEU A 194 -7.54 -6.42 13.11
N ARG A 195 -7.65 -7.60 13.73
CA ARG A 195 -7.92 -8.86 13.02
C ARG A 195 -9.25 -8.83 12.27
N LEU A 196 -10.29 -8.29 12.91
CA LEU A 196 -11.60 -8.16 12.30
C LEU A 196 -11.53 -7.30 11.03
N CYS A 197 -10.69 -6.26 10.98
CA CYS A 197 -10.58 -5.39 9.80
C CYS A 197 -9.52 -5.81 8.79
N LEU A 198 -8.40 -6.40 9.24
CA LEU A 198 -7.16 -6.52 8.46
C LEU A 198 -6.65 -7.96 8.30
N SER A 199 -7.25 -8.98 8.91
CA SER A 199 -6.80 -10.36 8.73
C SER A 199 -7.14 -10.90 7.35
N ARG A 200 -6.34 -11.85 6.85
CA ARG A 200 -6.64 -12.54 5.59
C ARG A 200 -8.02 -13.22 5.63
N GLU A 201 -8.35 -13.82 6.76
CA GLU A 201 -9.60 -14.56 6.93
C GLU A 201 -10.81 -13.62 6.87
N SER A 202 -10.79 -12.51 7.60
CA SER A 202 -11.87 -11.53 7.53
C SER A 202 -12.04 -10.97 6.12
N ILE A 203 -10.94 -10.56 5.48
CA ILE A 203 -10.96 -9.99 4.14
C ILE A 203 -11.49 -10.99 3.10
N ARG A 204 -11.21 -12.28 3.26
CA ARG A 204 -11.71 -13.34 2.38
C ARG A 204 -13.24 -13.43 2.40
N HIS A 205 -13.85 -13.10 3.52
CA HIS A 205 -15.31 -13.11 3.73
C HIS A 205 -15.98 -11.75 3.53
N GLY A 206 -15.24 -10.76 2.99
CA GLY A 206 -15.79 -9.43 2.68
C GLY A 206 -15.54 -8.36 3.74
N GLY A 207 -14.78 -8.69 4.79
CA GLY A 207 -14.51 -7.77 5.90
C GLY A 207 -15.72 -7.60 6.83
N PRO A 208 -15.57 -6.79 7.90
CA PRO A 208 -16.65 -6.51 8.83
C PRO A 208 -17.56 -5.41 8.28
N THR A 209 -18.82 -5.42 8.72
CA THR A 209 -19.71 -4.26 8.54
C THR A 209 -19.38 -3.18 9.56
N LEU A 210 -19.85 -1.96 9.31
CA LEU A 210 -19.71 -0.86 10.26
C LEU A 210 -20.38 -1.18 11.60
N ALA A 211 -21.52 -1.87 11.56
CA ALA A 211 -22.22 -2.30 12.77
C ALA A 211 -21.37 -3.27 13.60
N ASP A 212 -20.74 -4.27 12.96
CA ASP A 212 -19.90 -5.26 13.65
C ASP A 212 -18.79 -4.59 14.46
N VAL A 213 -18.14 -3.59 13.87
CA VAL A 213 -17.06 -2.83 14.53
C VAL A 213 -17.61 -1.92 15.62
N MET A 214 -18.71 -1.19 15.37
CA MET A 214 -19.30 -0.28 16.36
C MET A 214 -19.77 -0.98 17.64
N TYR A 215 -20.27 -2.21 17.54
CA TYR A 215 -20.72 -3.00 18.68
C TYR A 215 -19.59 -3.77 19.38
N HIS A 216 -18.35 -3.72 18.87
CA HIS A 216 -17.23 -4.41 19.48
C HIS A 216 -16.94 -3.87 20.90
N PRO A 217 -16.57 -4.73 21.88
CA PRO A 217 -16.32 -4.33 23.27
C PRO A 217 -15.36 -3.16 23.45
N MET A 218 -14.33 -3.08 22.59
CA MET A 218 -13.37 -1.96 22.56
C MET A 218 -14.04 -0.58 22.47
N PHE A 219 -15.17 -0.47 21.78
CA PHE A 219 -15.88 0.80 21.55
C PHE A 219 -17.13 0.98 22.38
N THR A 220 -17.66 -0.09 23.00
CA THR A 220 -18.86 -0.03 23.85
C THR A 220 -18.53 0.04 25.34
N ARG A 221 -17.37 -0.49 25.76
CA ARG A 221 -16.92 -0.42 27.16
C ARG A 221 -16.44 0.99 27.50
N GLY A 222 -17.00 1.58 28.55
CA GLY A 222 -16.46 2.81 29.14
C GLY A 222 -16.87 4.12 28.47
N ILE A 223 -17.98 4.15 27.70
CA ILE A 223 -18.64 5.42 27.35
C ILE A 223 -19.52 5.83 28.53
N PRO A 224 -19.12 6.77 29.40
CA PRO A 224 -20.08 7.38 30.31
C PRO A 224 -21.16 8.10 29.46
N PRO A 225 -22.45 7.96 29.79
CA PRO A 225 -23.56 8.58 29.05
C PRO A 225 -23.49 10.13 28.98
N SER A 226 -22.51 10.75 29.63
CA SER A 226 -22.38 12.20 29.79
C SER A 226 -21.55 12.93 28.72
N ILE A 227 -20.83 12.25 27.81
CA ILE A 227 -20.06 12.93 26.74
C ILE A 227 -20.91 13.23 25.50
N ASN A 228 -22.15 12.73 25.44
CA ASN A 228 -23.13 13.10 24.42
C ASN A 228 -23.77 14.49 24.64
N SER A 229 -23.42 15.20 25.74
CA SER A 229 -23.91 16.54 26.04
C SER A 229 -22.88 17.63 25.73
N PHE A 230 -22.41 17.68 24.49
CA PHE A 230 -22.06 18.99 23.94
C PHE A 230 -23.31 19.51 23.25
N ASN A 231 -23.71 20.74 23.54
CA ASN A 231 -24.80 21.53 22.93
C ASN A 231 -24.64 21.64 21.40
N SER A 232 -24.74 20.50 20.71
CA SER A 232 -24.46 20.34 19.30
C SER A 232 -25.81 20.24 18.62
N THR A 233 -26.05 21.10 17.63
CA THR A 233 -27.16 20.88 16.70
C THR A 233 -27.10 19.44 16.18
N PRO A 234 -28.25 18.75 16.09
CA PRO A 234 -28.28 17.35 15.66
C PRO A 234 -27.60 17.23 14.29
N PRO A 235 -26.83 16.15 14.05
CA PRO A 235 -26.12 16.01 12.80
C PRO A 235 -27.05 16.09 11.59
N ARG A 236 -26.68 16.93 10.62
CA ARG A 236 -27.49 17.18 9.41
C ARG A 236 -26.63 17.24 8.17
N LEU A 237 -27.13 16.55 7.15
CA LEU A 237 -26.76 16.70 5.77
C LEU A 237 -28.04 16.56 4.96
N LYS A 238 -28.33 17.56 4.12
CA LYS A 238 -29.48 17.56 3.23
C LYS A 238 -28.96 17.42 1.80
N LEU A 239 -29.22 16.27 1.19
CA LEU A 239 -28.96 16.02 -0.23
C LEU A 239 -30.31 15.99 -0.95
N PRO A 240 -30.49 16.73 -2.05
CA PRO A 240 -31.64 16.56 -2.93
C PRO A 240 -31.77 15.10 -3.40
N LEU A 241 -32.99 14.59 -3.53
CA LEU A 241 -33.24 13.18 -3.83
C LEU A 241 -32.59 12.73 -5.16
N ASN A 242 -32.65 13.57 -6.19
CA ASN A 242 -31.99 13.31 -7.47
C ASN A 242 -30.47 13.21 -7.30
N VAL A 243 -29.85 14.15 -6.59
CA VAL A 243 -28.40 14.14 -6.34
C VAL A 243 -28.01 12.91 -5.51
N LYS A 244 -28.81 12.54 -4.51
CA LYS A 244 -28.59 11.31 -3.73
C LYS A 244 -28.65 10.06 -4.61
N HIS A 245 -29.56 10.02 -5.59
CA HIS A 245 -29.64 8.92 -6.55
C HIS A 245 -28.38 8.86 -7.44
N GLU A 246 -27.96 9.99 -8.02
CA GLU A 246 -26.74 10.06 -8.84
C GLU A 246 -25.47 9.67 -8.07
N ILE A 247 -25.36 10.10 -6.81
CA ILE A 247 -24.26 9.70 -5.92
C ILE A 247 -24.25 8.17 -5.71
N ASN A 248 -25.40 7.55 -5.46
CA ASN A 248 -25.46 6.10 -5.30
C ASN A 248 -25.07 5.37 -6.59
N THR A 249 -25.53 5.85 -7.75
CA THR A 249 -25.14 5.31 -9.05
C THR A 249 -23.63 5.42 -9.27
N ALA A 250 -23.03 6.56 -8.92
CA ALA A 250 -21.59 6.77 -8.99
C ALA A 250 -20.81 5.83 -8.06
N LEU A 251 -21.27 5.65 -6.83
CA LEU A 251 -20.68 4.70 -5.88
C LEU A 251 -20.72 3.27 -6.45
N LEU A 252 -21.87 2.81 -6.92
CA LEU A 252 -22.00 1.47 -7.52
C LEU A 252 -21.09 1.27 -8.74
N ALA A 253 -20.92 2.31 -9.57
CA ALA A 253 -19.99 2.29 -10.70
C ALA A 253 -18.52 2.18 -10.24
N ALA A 254 -18.14 2.92 -9.19
CA ALA A 254 -16.81 2.84 -8.59
C ALA A 254 -16.52 1.45 -7.99
N GLU A 255 -17.49 0.88 -7.27
CA GLU A 255 -17.42 -0.48 -6.73
C GLU A 255 -17.31 -1.53 -7.85
N ALA A 256 -18.05 -1.36 -8.94
CA ALA A 256 -17.97 -2.23 -10.11
C ALA A 256 -16.60 -2.14 -10.79
N ARG A 257 -16.03 -0.94 -10.93
CA ARG A 257 -14.69 -0.75 -11.48
C ARG A 257 -13.64 -1.45 -10.62
N LEU A 258 -13.67 -1.25 -9.29
CA LEU A 258 -12.74 -1.92 -8.39
C LEU A 258 -12.84 -3.45 -8.49
N ARG A 259 -14.06 -4.02 -8.58
CA ARG A 259 -14.25 -5.47 -8.81
C ARG A 259 -13.63 -5.93 -10.13
N ASN A 260 -13.79 -5.15 -11.20
CA ASN A 260 -13.22 -5.47 -12.51
C ASN A 260 -11.69 -5.41 -12.48
N ASP A 261 -11.12 -4.40 -11.85
CA ASP A 261 -9.66 -4.26 -11.71
C ASP A 261 -9.06 -5.41 -10.88
N GLN A 262 -9.72 -5.81 -9.79
CA GLN A 262 -9.34 -6.97 -9.00
C GLN A 262 -9.39 -8.28 -9.82
N LYS A 263 -10.43 -8.46 -10.64
CA LYS A 263 -10.55 -9.63 -11.55
C LYS A 263 -9.43 -9.62 -12.59
N LEU A 264 -9.16 -8.46 -13.20
CA LEU A 264 -8.10 -8.28 -14.18
C LEU A 264 -6.73 -8.62 -13.57
N LEU A 265 -6.42 -8.07 -12.39
CA LEU A 265 -5.15 -8.35 -11.71
C LEU A 265 -4.99 -9.84 -11.39
N ARG A 266 -6.06 -10.52 -10.92
CA ARG A 266 -6.04 -11.97 -10.70
C ARG A 266 -5.81 -12.75 -11.98
N SER A 267 -6.42 -12.32 -13.09
CA SER A 267 -6.23 -12.93 -14.41
C SER A 267 -4.78 -12.80 -14.88
N VAL A 268 -4.22 -11.59 -14.83
CA VAL A 268 -2.83 -11.30 -15.21
C VAL A 268 -1.86 -12.12 -14.36
N LYS A 269 -2.05 -12.20 -13.04
CA LYS A 269 -1.20 -13.01 -12.16
C LYS A 269 -1.26 -14.50 -12.49
N ARG A 270 -2.43 -15.01 -12.86
CA ARG A 270 -2.60 -16.40 -13.29
C ARG A 270 -1.87 -16.67 -14.60
N GLU A 271 -1.99 -15.76 -15.56
CA GLU A 271 -1.32 -15.84 -16.86
C GLU A 271 0.20 -15.81 -16.73
N VAL A 272 0.76 -14.87 -15.95
CA VAL A 272 2.20 -14.80 -15.66
C VAL A 272 2.70 -16.11 -15.05
N ARG A 273 1.99 -16.66 -14.05
CA ARG A 273 2.36 -17.94 -13.43
C ARG A 273 2.34 -19.10 -14.45
N ILE A 274 1.36 -19.14 -15.34
CA ILE A 274 1.29 -20.16 -16.40
C ILE A 274 2.47 -19.99 -17.36
N GLN A 275 2.79 -18.75 -17.75
CA GLN A 275 3.91 -18.47 -18.65
C GLN A 275 5.27 -18.85 -18.02
N GLU A 276 5.46 -18.59 -16.72
CA GLU A 276 6.64 -19.03 -15.97
C GLU A 276 6.78 -20.56 -15.97
N ILE A 277 5.68 -21.28 -15.74
CA ILE A 277 5.66 -22.75 -15.77
C ILE A 277 6.01 -23.26 -17.17
N LEU A 278 5.38 -22.73 -18.22
CA LEU A 278 5.66 -23.13 -19.61
C LEU A 278 7.11 -22.85 -20.00
N ASN A 279 7.65 -21.69 -19.64
CA ASN A 279 9.05 -21.34 -19.89
C ASN A 279 10.01 -22.28 -19.15
N SER A 280 9.70 -22.64 -17.90
CA SER A 280 10.50 -23.59 -17.12
C SER A 280 10.48 -25.00 -17.74
N GLU A 281 9.34 -25.43 -18.29
CA GLU A 281 9.21 -26.72 -18.94
C GLU A 281 9.99 -26.77 -20.26
N VAL A 282 9.93 -25.70 -21.06
CA VAL A 282 10.71 -25.55 -22.29
C VAL A 282 12.21 -25.61 -21.98
N GLU A 283 12.67 -24.92 -20.95
CA GLU A 283 14.08 -24.92 -20.55
C GLU A 283 14.51 -26.29 -20.02
N LEU A 284 13.67 -26.98 -19.24
CA LEU A 284 13.92 -28.34 -18.79
C LEU A 284 14.05 -29.33 -19.96
N ARG A 285 13.19 -29.22 -20.98
CA ARG A 285 13.28 -30.04 -22.21
C ARG A 285 14.59 -29.76 -22.96
N LYS A 286 15.01 -28.50 -23.07
CA LYS A 286 16.28 -28.10 -23.69
C LYS A 286 17.48 -28.66 -22.94
N GLN A 287 17.48 -28.62 -21.60
CA GLN A 287 18.52 -29.23 -20.77
C GLN A 287 18.59 -30.75 -20.96
N LYS A 288 17.44 -31.45 -20.95
CA LYS A 288 17.39 -32.90 -21.23
C LYS A 288 17.98 -33.25 -22.59
N ARG A 289 17.69 -32.48 -23.64
CA ARG A 289 18.29 -32.66 -24.98
C ARG A 289 19.81 -32.49 -24.96
N ARG A 290 20.33 -31.47 -24.27
CA ARG A 290 21.77 -31.24 -24.11
C ARG A 290 22.46 -32.36 -23.33
N ALA A 291 21.85 -32.85 -22.25
CA ALA A 291 22.36 -33.98 -21.47
C ALA A 291 22.42 -35.27 -22.29
N LYS A 292 21.35 -35.59 -23.05
CA LYS A 292 21.35 -36.73 -23.98
C LYS A 292 22.46 -36.61 -25.03
N LYS A 293 22.67 -35.42 -25.60
CA LYS A 293 23.77 -35.18 -26.56
C LYS A 293 25.15 -35.42 -25.93
N ARG A 294 25.39 -34.91 -24.71
CA ARG A 294 26.63 -35.15 -23.96
C ARG A 294 26.85 -36.63 -23.64
N GLY A 295 25.81 -37.34 -23.21
CA GLY A 295 25.89 -38.78 -22.94
C GLY A 295 26.12 -39.63 -24.19
N SER A 296 25.53 -39.24 -25.33
CA SER A 296 25.80 -39.89 -26.62
C SER A 296 27.26 -39.70 -27.04
N ILE A 297 27.80 -38.48 -26.91
CA ILE A 297 29.21 -38.20 -27.23
C ILE A 297 30.14 -39.03 -26.33
N TRP A 298 29.87 -39.08 -25.02
CA TRP A 298 30.66 -39.88 -24.07
C TRP A 298 30.68 -41.37 -24.43
N LYS A 299 29.52 -41.95 -24.79
CA LYS A 299 29.43 -43.35 -25.21
C LYS A 299 30.18 -43.60 -26.52
N SER A 300 30.06 -42.71 -27.50
CA SER A 300 30.81 -42.83 -28.76
C SER A 300 32.33 -42.71 -28.56
N THR A 301 32.79 -41.92 -27.59
CA THR A 301 34.22 -41.83 -27.26
C THR A 301 34.72 -43.03 -26.44
N SER A 302 33.89 -43.63 -25.59
CA SER A 302 34.28 -44.83 -24.82
C SER A 302 34.33 -46.08 -25.70
N SER A 303 33.43 -46.22 -26.68
CA SER A 303 33.46 -47.31 -27.66
C SER A 303 34.68 -47.27 -28.58
N LEU A 304 35.34 -46.12 -28.75
CA LEU A 304 36.63 -46.01 -29.44
C LEU A 304 37.82 -46.38 -28.53
N ALA A 305 37.67 -46.25 -27.21
CA ALA A 305 38.71 -46.56 -26.24
C ALA A 305 38.82 -48.08 -25.95
N GLU A 306 37.74 -48.85 -26.13
CA GLU A 306 37.75 -50.32 -25.92
C GLU A 306 38.43 -51.11 -27.06
N THR A 307 38.73 -50.49 -28.21
CA THR A 307 39.42 -51.15 -29.33
C THR A 307 40.94 -50.99 -29.34
N VAL A 308 41.54 -50.42 -28.29
CA VAL A 308 43.01 -50.33 -28.16
C VAL A 308 43.48 -51.16 -26.95
N HIS A 309 43.75 -52.43 -27.23
CA HIS A 309 44.84 -53.25 -26.67
C HIS A 309 45.31 -52.98 -25.23
N SER A 310 45.05 -53.99 -24.38
CA SER A 310 46.06 -54.78 -23.63
C SER A 310 47.39 -54.09 -23.28
N HIS A 311 47.70 -53.98 -21.99
CA HIS A 311 48.83 -54.64 -21.31
C HIS A 311 48.82 -54.29 -19.80
N SER A 312 49.21 -55.28 -18.99
CA SER A 312 49.42 -55.36 -17.54
C SER A 312 50.09 -54.12 -16.90
N ALA A 313 50.08 -53.82 -15.59
CA ALA A 313 49.96 -54.65 -14.40
C ALA A 313 49.60 -53.80 -13.15
N SER A 314 48.72 -54.36 -12.32
CA SER A 314 48.61 -54.36 -10.85
C SER A 314 49.54 -53.47 -9.98
N THR A 315 48.97 -52.67 -9.06
CA THR A 315 49.00 -52.77 -7.57
C THR A 315 49.28 -51.33 -7.03
N THR A 316 48.83 -50.80 -5.89
CA THR A 316 48.39 -51.30 -4.59
C THR A 316 47.73 -50.14 -3.81
N SER A 317 46.62 -50.44 -3.12
CA SER A 317 46.15 -49.96 -1.80
C SER A 317 46.41 -48.52 -1.26
N SER A 318 45.30 -47.88 -0.88
CA SER A 318 45.13 -46.86 0.17
C SER A 318 45.80 -47.23 1.52
N PRO A 319 46.05 -46.28 2.44
CA PRO A 319 44.99 -45.88 3.40
C PRO A 319 45.05 -44.41 3.93
N THR A 320 43.90 -43.93 4.40
CA THR A 320 43.66 -42.84 5.41
C THR A 320 44.33 -43.20 6.77
N PRO A 321 44.43 -42.38 7.86
CA PRO A 321 43.78 -41.11 8.31
C PRO A 321 44.83 -40.17 9.03
N PRO A 322 44.58 -39.31 10.08
CA PRO A 322 43.38 -38.91 10.82
C PRO A 322 43.22 -37.41 11.16
N ALA A 323 42.21 -37.16 11.98
CA ALA A 323 41.54 -35.91 12.32
C ALA A 323 42.14 -35.12 13.51
N LEU A 324 41.50 -33.96 13.75
CA LEU A 324 41.24 -33.26 15.02
C LEU A 324 42.01 -31.94 15.31
N SER A 325 41.23 -30.86 15.22
CA SER A 325 40.92 -29.91 16.31
C SER A 325 41.81 -28.69 16.57
N ALA A 326 41.09 -27.59 16.86
CA ALA A 326 41.44 -26.42 17.68
C ALA A 326 42.46 -25.44 17.07
N ASP A 327 42.38 -24.11 17.24
CA ASP A 327 41.41 -23.18 17.81
C ASP A 327 41.92 -21.75 17.46
N SER A 328 41.03 -20.76 17.56
CA SER A 328 41.29 -19.36 17.95
C SER A 328 42.04 -18.35 17.06
N GLY A 329 41.36 -17.21 16.87
CA GLY A 329 41.90 -15.84 16.66
C GLY A 329 42.42 -15.54 15.25
N THR A 330 42.21 -14.40 14.59
CA THR A 330 41.81 -13.04 14.98
C THR A 330 41.59 -12.26 13.66
N SER A 331 40.68 -11.29 13.60
CA SER A 331 40.53 -10.31 12.48
C SER A 331 41.74 -9.33 12.42
N PRO A 332 41.88 -8.31 11.51
CA PRO A 332 40.97 -7.84 10.44
C PRO A 332 41.63 -7.35 9.10
N ALA A 333 40.75 -6.94 8.16
CA ALA A 333 40.85 -5.80 7.21
C ALA A 333 41.82 -5.76 5.99
N GLY A 334 41.23 -5.37 4.84
CA GLY A 334 41.85 -4.68 3.68
C GLY A 334 42.65 -5.60 2.74
N VAL A 335 42.69 -5.46 1.40
CA VAL A 335 42.45 -4.34 0.48
C VAL A 335 42.33 -4.95 -0.95
N SER A 336 41.61 -4.27 -1.86
CA SER A 336 41.46 -4.61 -3.29
C SER A 336 42.69 -4.17 -4.15
N PRO A 337 42.63 -4.02 -5.49
CA PRO A 337 42.60 -5.02 -6.57
C PRO A 337 43.64 -4.72 -7.71
N ALA A 338 43.74 -5.56 -8.74
CA ALA A 338 44.26 -5.20 -10.07
C ALA A 338 43.55 -6.08 -11.13
N ALA A 339 42.74 -5.57 -12.06
CA ALA A 339 42.98 -4.66 -13.19
C ALA A 339 43.76 -5.30 -14.36
N VAL A 340 43.07 -5.57 -15.47
CA VAL A 340 43.61 -5.52 -16.82
C VAL A 340 42.50 -5.20 -17.83
N SER A 341 42.79 -4.22 -18.68
CA SER A 341 41.92 -3.57 -19.66
C SER A 341 42.25 -4.08 -21.11
N PRO A 342 41.83 -3.44 -22.23
CA PRO A 342 40.96 -4.11 -23.20
C PRO A 342 41.51 -4.07 -24.66
N VAL A 343 40.75 -4.60 -25.63
CA VAL A 343 40.95 -4.33 -27.06
C VAL A 343 39.63 -3.92 -27.70
N ALA A 344 39.69 -2.86 -28.51
CA ALA A 344 38.60 -2.19 -29.22
C ALA A 344 38.24 -2.89 -30.54
N ILE A 345 37.06 -2.56 -31.11
CA ILE A 345 36.82 -2.26 -32.54
C ILE A 345 35.42 -1.62 -32.71
N SER A 346 35.37 -0.74 -33.70
CA SER A 346 34.40 0.30 -34.01
C SER A 346 33.12 -0.11 -34.76
N SER A 347 32.21 0.87 -34.83
CA SER A 347 31.28 1.22 -35.93
C SER A 347 29.82 0.77 -35.84
N ALA A 348 28.97 1.70 -36.27
CA ALA A 348 27.57 1.87 -35.95
C ALA A 348 26.60 1.16 -36.91
N THR A 349 25.38 0.86 -36.44
CA THR A 349 24.15 0.91 -37.24
C THR A 349 22.93 0.80 -36.32
N ILE A 350 21.98 1.73 -36.47
CA ILE A 350 20.73 1.81 -35.70
C ILE A 350 19.65 1.02 -36.45
N SER A 351 18.91 0.17 -35.74
CA SER A 351 17.62 -0.40 -36.18
C SER A 351 16.71 -0.63 -34.95
N PRO A 352 15.38 -0.50 -35.11
CA PRO A 352 14.48 -0.18 -34.01
C PRO A 352 14.11 -1.41 -33.17
N GLY A 353 14.87 -1.61 -32.10
CA GLY A 353 14.55 -2.55 -31.01
C GLY A 353 15.09 -2.09 -29.65
N ASP A 354 15.53 -0.83 -29.55
CA ASP A 354 16.68 -0.46 -28.72
C ASP A 354 16.32 0.18 -27.36
N GLY A 355 15.05 0.33 -27.02
CA GLY A 355 14.65 1.04 -25.79
C GLY A 355 15.11 0.34 -24.50
N ARG A 356 15.05 -1.00 -24.46
CA ARG A 356 15.40 -1.77 -23.26
C ARG A 356 16.91 -1.98 -23.13
N SER A 357 17.61 -2.20 -24.24
CA SER A 357 19.07 -2.31 -24.29
C SER A 357 19.74 -0.98 -23.99
N ALA A 358 19.25 0.13 -24.56
CA ALA A 358 19.77 1.47 -24.28
C ALA A 358 19.60 1.85 -22.80
N LEU A 359 18.46 1.52 -22.19
CA LEU A 359 18.23 1.77 -20.76
C LEU A 359 19.18 0.96 -19.87
N LEU A 360 19.36 -0.33 -20.16
CA LEU A 360 20.28 -1.17 -19.39
C LEU A 360 21.74 -0.74 -19.56
N ASN A 361 22.14 -0.31 -20.76
CA ASN A 361 23.46 0.27 -20.98
C ASN A 361 23.64 1.60 -20.24
N ALA A 362 22.63 2.47 -20.21
CA ALA A 362 22.67 3.73 -19.47
C ALA A 362 22.80 3.50 -17.95
N ILE A 363 22.15 2.45 -17.42
CA ILE A 363 22.27 2.06 -16.01
C ILE A 363 23.65 1.49 -15.72
N CYS A 364 24.17 0.61 -16.58
CA CYS A 364 25.48 -0.01 -16.38
C CYS A 364 26.66 0.96 -16.60
N SER A 365 26.47 2.01 -17.39
CA SER A 365 27.47 3.06 -17.65
C SER A 365 27.29 4.31 -16.79
N PHE A 366 26.40 4.26 -15.79
CA PHE A 366 26.14 5.39 -14.91
C PHE A 366 27.36 5.72 -14.04
N ASP A 367 27.96 6.88 -14.29
CA ASP A 367 29.08 7.42 -13.52
C ASP A 367 28.62 8.50 -12.55
N LYS A 368 28.61 8.14 -11.26
CA LYS A 368 28.20 9.03 -10.16
C LYS A 368 29.10 10.28 -10.04
N THR A 369 30.33 10.25 -10.55
CA THR A 369 31.26 11.39 -10.46
C THR A 369 30.90 12.55 -11.37
N ARG A 370 30.05 12.31 -12.39
CA ARG A 370 29.59 13.33 -13.35
C ARG A 370 28.31 14.04 -12.91
N LEU A 371 27.78 13.72 -11.72
CA LEU A 371 26.67 14.46 -11.13
C LEU A 371 27.13 15.86 -10.70
N ALA A 372 26.45 16.88 -11.22
CA ALA A 372 26.66 18.25 -10.77
C ALA A 372 26.37 18.35 -9.26
N ARG A 373 27.35 18.81 -8.49
CA ARG A 373 27.15 19.09 -7.06
C ARG A 373 26.34 20.38 -6.94
N VAL A 374 25.11 20.26 -6.47
CA VAL A 374 24.33 21.41 -6.01
C VAL A 374 24.87 21.78 -4.63
N ASN A 375 25.67 22.85 -4.56
CA ASN A 375 26.03 23.44 -3.28
C ASN A 375 24.78 24.11 -2.71
N ALA A 376 24.27 23.55 -1.61
CA ALA A 376 23.18 24.15 -0.86
C ALA A 376 23.61 25.55 -0.38
N ARG A 377 22.81 26.57 -0.70
CA ARG A 377 22.84 27.87 -0.03
C ARG A 377 21.88 27.86 1.13
#